data_AF-A0A0P0DQC9-F1
#
_entry.id   AF-A0A0P0DQC9-F1
#
_cell.length_a   1.000
_cell.length_b   1.000
_cell.length_c   1.000
_cell.angle_alpha   90.00
_cell.angle_beta   90.00
_cell.angle_gamma   90.00
#
_symmetry.space_group_name_H-M   'P 1'
#
loop_
_entity.id
_entity.type
_entity.pdbx_description
1 polymer ?
#
loop_
_entity_poly.entity_id
_entity_poly.type
_entity_poly.pdbx_seq_one_letter_code
_entity_poly.pdbx_strand_id
1 'polypeptide(L)'
;MRVTAPATRTMPRCGPPEASASHGVARGVRVAPGRISGAPRYRRTMPLVSSGRVVVVLQWVLAVVLPFFVFFGRGLLGAELGRIAFLGILAGWALVVLMLVPPLVTLFDREARAARTVRRAYAVSSIVLWAALVVCAIALPDAGDSGAERSALMAWTNLPASASHLIFTLVALVAAVAWVATLTTAIRGATHRHPG
;
A
#
# COMPACT_ATOMS: atom_id res chain seq x y z
N MET A 1 -20.43 -16.21 56.51
CA MET A 1 -19.36 -16.80 55.66
C MET A 1 -18.03 -16.14 56.01
N ARG A 2 -16.94 -16.91 55.95
CA ARG A 2 -15.63 -16.72 56.60
C ARG A 2 -14.86 -15.45 56.16
N VAL A 3 -14.45 -14.67 57.17
CA VAL A 3 -13.07 -14.26 57.56
C VAL A 3 -12.02 -14.00 56.46
N THR A 4 -11.55 -12.74 56.43
CA THR A 4 -10.19 -12.15 56.18
C THR A 4 -9.01 -13.12 55.93
N ALA A 5 -8.00 -12.83 55.09
CA ALA A 5 -7.04 -11.70 55.13
C ALA A 5 -6.07 -11.72 53.90
N PRO A 6 -5.23 -10.68 53.68
CA PRO A 6 -4.43 -10.44 52.48
C PRO A 6 -2.99 -11.01 52.58
N ALA A 7 -2.35 -11.30 51.43
CA ALA A 7 -0.95 -11.72 51.38
C ALA A 7 -0.04 -10.60 50.86
N THR A 8 0.51 -9.85 51.82
CA THR A 8 1.69 -9.00 51.72
C THR A 8 2.90 -9.85 51.33
N ARG A 9 3.64 -9.52 50.27
CA ARG A 9 4.98 -10.08 50.03
C ARG A 9 6.02 -8.98 49.83
N THR A 10 6.85 -8.91 50.85
CA THR A 10 8.08 -8.16 51.09
C THR A 10 9.10 -8.18 49.93
N MET A 11 9.54 -6.99 49.51
CA MET A 11 10.96 -6.68 49.20
C MET A 11 11.77 -6.73 50.53
N PRO A 12 13.12 -6.89 50.60
CA PRO A 12 14.13 -6.26 49.73
C PRO A 12 15.43 -7.08 49.50
N ARG A 13 16.35 -6.58 48.65
CA ARG A 13 17.79 -6.60 48.95
C ARG A 13 18.56 -5.59 48.10
N CYS A 14 18.99 -4.53 48.77
CA CYS A 14 20.13 -3.70 48.36
C CYS A 14 21.41 -4.51 48.58
N GLY A 15 22.28 -4.55 47.57
CA GLY A 15 23.69 -4.90 47.70
C GLY A 15 24.55 -3.64 47.57
N PRO A 16 25.65 -3.51 48.33
CA PRO A 16 26.50 -2.32 48.39
C PRO A 16 27.37 -2.11 47.13
N PRO A 17 27.90 -0.89 46.93
CA PRO A 17 28.78 -0.52 45.83
C PRO A 17 30.23 -0.92 46.13
N GLU A 18 30.85 -1.72 45.26
CA GLU A 18 32.30 -1.89 45.27
C GLU A 18 32.96 -0.79 44.44
N ALA A 19 33.62 0.12 45.15
CA ALA A 19 34.61 1.04 44.63
C ALA A 19 36.01 0.42 44.79
N SER A 20 36.80 0.41 43.72
CA SER A 20 38.26 0.36 43.75
C SER A 20 38.76 0.94 42.40
N ALA A 21 39.16 2.22 42.34
CA ALA A 21 40.52 2.72 42.61
C ALA A 21 41.57 2.05 41.68
N SER A 22 41.86 2.64 40.52
CA SER A 22 42.93 3.65 40.27
C SER A 22 44.30 3.04 39.95
N HIS A 23 44.79 3.27 38.72
CA HIS A 23 46.17 3.48 38.25
C HIS A 23 46.01 3.72 36.72
N GLY A 24 46.20 4.91 36.14
CA GLY A 24 47.39 5.75 36.16
C GLY A 24 48.17 5.51 34.86
N VAL A 25 48.18 6.48 33.94
CA VAL A 25 49.33 6.95 33.13
C VAL A 25 48.86 7.90 32.01
N ALA A 26 49.57 9.03 31.95
CA ALA A 26 49.36 10.20 31.13
C ALA A 26 49.54 9.97 29.62
N ARG A 27 48.88 10.82 28.82
CA ARG A 27 49.55 11.64 27.79
C ARG A 27 48.63 12.73 27.29
N GLY A 28 49.00 13.98 27.58
CA GLY A 28 48.47 15.13 26.87
C GLY A 28 49.02 15.14 25.45
N VAL A 29 48.13 15.34 24.47
CA VAL A 29 48.43 16.05 23.23
C VAL A 29 47.23 16.93 22.93
N ARG A 30 47.47 18.23 23.05
CA ARG A 30 46.55 19.31 22.72
C ARG A 30 46.71 19.57 21.22
N VAL A 31 45.73 19.21 20.40
CA VAL A 31 45.63 19.68 19.00
C VAL A 31 44.17 20.00 18.67
N ALA A 32 43.87 21.29 18.68
CA ALA A 32 42.91 21.95 17.79
C ALA A 32 43.70 23.12 17.18
N PRO A 33 43.68 23.38 15.86
CA PRO A 33 42.44 23.79 15.19
C PRO A 33 42.28 23.24 13.77
N GLY A 34 41.03 22.99 13.35
CA GLY A 34 40.73 22.57 11.99
C GLY A 34 39.25 22.35 11.76
N ARG A 35 38.43 23.29 12.25
CA ARG A 35 36.98 23.29 12.04
C ARG A 35 36.70 23.69 10.59
N ILE A 36 36.89 22.76 9.66
CA ILE A 36 36.29 22.88 8.33
C ILE A 36 34.84 22.47 8.50
N SER A 37 33.99 23.48 8.60
CA SER A 37 32.54 23.41 8.59
C SER A 37 32.05 22.83 7.26
N GLY A 38 32.21 21.52 7.08
CA GLY A 38 31.46 20.75 6.10
C GLY A 38 30.05 20.61 6.65
N ALA A 39 29.20 21.63 6.41
CA ALA A 39 27.79 21.56 6.71
C ALA A 39 27.26 20.22 6.18
N PRO A 40 26.58 19.39 6.99
CA PRO A 40 25.83 18.29 6.42
C PRO A 40 24.87 18.94 5.44
N ARG A 41 25.05 18.70 4.13
CA ARG A 41 24.08 19.10 3.13
C ARG A 41 22.77 18.53 3.63
N TYR A 42 21.94 19.42 4.15
CA TYR A 42 20.56 19.13 4.49
C TYR A 42 19.91 18.84 3.15
N ARG A 43 20.02 17.58 2.71
CA ARG A 43 19.33 17.07 1.55
C ARG A 43 17.88 17.05 1.99
N ARG A 44 17.25 18.21 1.86
CA ARG A 44 15.83 18.47 2.06
C ARG A 44 15.11 17.79 0.89
N THR A 45 15.28 16.48 0.75
CA THR A 45 14.25 15.67 0.14
C THR A 45 13.09 15.76 1.11
N MET A 46 12.11 16.61 0.74
CA MET A 46 10.85 16.73 1.45
C MET A 46 10.39 15.33 1.85
N PRO A 47 10.11 15.10 3.14
CA PRO A 47 9.85 13.77 3.64
C PRO A 47 8.56 13.24 3.00
N LEU A 48 8.71 12.31 2.05
CA LEU A 48 7.68 11.36 1.61
C LEU A 48 7.24 10.41 2.74
N VAL A 49 7.52 10.76 4.01
CA VAL A 49 7.16 10.03 5.23
C VAL A 49 5.64 9.96 5.39
N SER A 50 4.87 10.88 4.79
CA SER A 50 3.40 10.80 4.78
C SER A 50 2.82 9.92 3.66
N SER A 51 3.56 9.68 2.57
CA SER A 51 3.02 8.99 1.38
C SER A 51 2.62 7.54 1.67
N GLY A 52 3.39 6.83 2.52
CA GLY A 52 3.10 5.44 2.84
C GLY A 52 1.74 5.24 3.53
N ARG A 53 1.39 6.12 4.48
CA ARG A 53 0.09 6.03 5.17
C ARG A 53 -1.09 6.26 4.24
N VAL A 54 -0.96 7.24 3.34
CA VAL A 54 -1.99 7.57 2.36
C VAL A 54 -2.24 6.37 1.46
N VAL A 55 -1.18 5.73 0.95
CA VAL A 55 -1.30 4.54 0.09
C VAL A 55 -2.03 3.40 0.80
N VAL A 56 -1.72 3.12 2.07
CA VAL A 56 -2.41 2.06 2.83
C VAL A 56 -3.91 2.37 2.96
N VAL A 57 -4.28 3.59 3.34
CA VAL A 57 -5.69 3.98 3.49
C VAL A 57 -6.40 3.93 2.13
N LEU A 58 -5.79 4.50 1.10
CA LEU A 58 -6.32 4.46 -0.26
C LEU A 58 -6.49 3.03 -0.76
N GLN A 59 -5.60 2.10 -0.41
CA GLN A 59 -5.71 0.70 -0.82
C GLN A 59 -7.04 0.08 -0.40
N TRP A 60 -7.47 0.33 0.85
CA TRP A 60 -8.73 -0.20 1.37
C TRP A 60 -9.93 0.40 0.66
N VAL A 61 -9.92 1.74 0.50
CA VAL A 61 -11.02 2.45 -0.15
C VAL A 61 -11.11 2.06 -1.63
N LEU A 62 -9.98 2.13 -2.35
CA LEU A 62 -9.90 1.84 -3.78
C LEU A 62 -10.11 0.36 -4.10
N ALA A 63 -9.78 -0.57 -3.20
CA ALA A 63 -10.07 -1.99 -3.38
C ALA A 63 -11.58 -2.26 -3.50
N VAL A 64 -12.41 -1.42 -2.89
CA VAL A 64 -13.87 -1.50 -3.03
C VAL A 64 -14.33 -0.60 -4.17
N VAL A 65 -13.92 0.67 -4.16
CA VAL A 65 -14.43 1.68 -5.09
C VAL A 65 -14.04 1.39 -6.55
N LEU A 66 -12.82 0.95 -6.84
CA LEU A 66 -12.38 0.74 -8.22
C LEU A 66 -13.11 -0.40 -8.94
N PRO A 67 -13.30 -1.59 -8.34
CA PRO A 67 -14.12 -2.62 -8.96
C PRO A 67 -15.54 -2.13 -9.30
N PHE A 68 -16.20 -1.45 -8.35
CA PHE A 68 -17.51 -0.84 -8.64
C PHE A 68 -17.42 0.21 -9.75
N PHE A 69 -16.37 1.04 -9.76
CA PHE A 69 -16.16 2.04 -10.79
C PHE A 69 -15.92 1.43 -12.18
N VAL A 70 -15.24 0.29 -12.30
CA VAL A 70 -15.05 -0.39 -13.59
C VAL A 70 -16.37 -0.79 -14.24
N PHE A 71 -17.33 -1.27 -13.46
CA PHE A 71 -18.62 -1.72 -13.99
C PHE A 71 -19.68 -0.61 -14.06
N PHE A 72 -19.74 0.28 -13.07
CA PHE A 72 -20.79 1.30 -12.94
C PHE A 72 -20.31 2.71 -13.26
N GLY A 73 -19.02 3.01 -13.09
CA GLY A 73 -18.45 4.33 -13.32
C GLY A 73 -18.60 4.80 -14.78
N ARG A 74 -18.65 3.86 -15.73
CA ARG A 74 -18.95 4.14 -17.15
C ARG A 74 -20.28 4.90 -17.35
N GLY A 75 -21.29 4.63 -16.52
CA GLY A 75 -22.57 5.34 -16.57
C GLY A 75 -22.44 6.82 -16.23
N LEU A 76 -21.56 7.15 -15.28
CA LEU A 76 -21.25 8.54 -14.90
C LEU A 76 -20.48 9.29 -15.99
N LEU A 77 -19.77 8.54 -16.85
CA LEU A 77 -18.98 9.08 -17.95
C LEU A 77 -19.78 9.22 -19.25
N GLY A 78 -21.09 8.94 -19.22
CA GLY A 78 -22.00 9.07 -20.36
C GLY A 78 -22.05 7.85 -21.28
N ALA A 79 -21.54 6.69 -20.85
CA ALA A 79 -21.65 5.44 -21.59
C ALA A 79 -22.87 4.62 -21.13
N GLU A 80 -23.46 3.85 -22.05
CA GLU A 80 -24.65 3.03 -21.76
C GLU A 80 -24.35 1.96 -20.71
N LEU A 81 -25.24 1.74 -19.73
CA LEU A 81 -25.10 0.60 -18.81
C LEU A 81 -25.81 -0.60 -19.46
N GLY A 82 -25.04 -1.48 -20.10
CA GLY A 82 -25.56 -2.65 -20.79
C GLY A 82 -25.50 -3.91 -19.94
N ARG A 83 -25.42 -5.06 -20.61
CA ARG A 83 -25.40 -6.39 -19.95
C ARG A 83 -24.16 -6.59 -19.07
N ILE A 84 -23.04 -5.93 -19.37
CA ILE A 84 -21.82 -6.05 -18.57
C ILE A 84 -22.00 -5.40 -17.19
N ALA A 85 -22.84 -4.37 -17.05
CA ALA A 85 -23.14 -3.80 -15.73
C ALA A 85 -23.82 -4.81 -14.79
N PHE A 86 -24.72 -5.66 -15.32
CA PHE A 86 -25.38 -6.71 -14.55
C PHE A 86 -24.40 -7.82 -14.15
N LEU A 87 -23.59 -8.32 -15.09
CA LEU A 87 -22.51 -9.26 -14.78
C LEU A 87 -21.51 -8.67 -13.78
N GLY A 88 -21.30 -7.36 -13.85
CA GLY A 88 -20.48 -6.57 -12.95
C GLY A 88 -20.94 -6.59 -11.49
N ILE A 89 -22.21 -6.92 -11.20
CA ILE A 89 -22.64 -7.12 -9.81
C ILE A 89 -21.92 -8.34 -9.21
N LEU A 90 -22.01 -9.50 -9.89
CA LEU A 90 -21.39 -10.74 -9.43
C LEU A 90 -19.86 -10.68 -9.55
N ALA A 91 -19.35 -10.29 -10.72
CA ALA A 91 -17.92 -10.19 -10.98
C ALA A 91 -17.26 -9.06 -10.17
N GLY A 92 -17.98 -7.97 -9.90
CA GLY A 92 -17.52 -6.87 -9.07
C GLY A 92 -17.24 -7.32 -7.65
N TRP A 93 -18.16 -8.06 -7.02
CA TRP A 93 -17.92 -8.63 -5.69
C TRP A 93 -16.71 -9.56 -5.66
N ALA A 94 -16.56 -10.44 -6.65
CA ALA A 94 -15.37 -11.30 -6.76
C ALA A 94 -14.08 -10.47 -6.91
N LEU A 95 -14.10 -9.41 -7.72
CA LEU A 95 -12.96 -8.53 -7.92
C LEU A 95 -12.64 -7.70 -6.67
N VAL A 96 -13.64 -7.26 -5.89
CA VAL A 96 -13.44 -6.61 -4.59
C VAL A 96 -12.72 -7.56 -3.63
N VAL A 97 -13.19 -8.81 -3.52
CA VAL A 97 -12.53 -9.82 -2.68
C VAL A 97 -11.08 -10.01 -3.11
N LEU A 98 -10.83 -10.12 -4.42
CA LEU A 98 -9.49 -10.27 -4.97
C LEU A 98 -8.58 -9.04 -4.70
N MET A 99 -9.14 -7.83 -4.81
CA MET A 99 -8.46 -6.57 -4.50
C MET A 99 -8.14 -6.40 -3.01
N LEU A 100 -8.92 -7.02 -2.12
CA LEU A 100 -8.69 -7.01 -0.68
C LEU A 100 -7.59 -7.98 -0.23
N VAL A 101 -7.20 -8.96 -1.06
CA VAL A 101 -6.15 -9.92 -0.70
C VAL A 101 -4.82 -9.23 -0.37
N PRO A 102 -4.24 -8.35 -1.22
CA PRO A 102 -2.99 -7.68 -0.87
C PRO A 102 -3.02 -6.87 0.43
N PRO A 103 -3.99 -5.98 0.70
CA PRO A 103 -4.04 -5.25 1.97
C PRO A 103 -4.22 -6.18 3.18
N LEU A 104 -5.01 -7.25 3.07
CA LEU A 104 -5.13 -8.25 4.12
C LEU A 104 -3.78 -8.93 4.42
N VAL A 105 -3.01 -9.28 3.39
CA VAL A 105 -1.67 -9.85 3.55
C VAL A 105 -0.72 -8.86 4.23
N THR A 106 -0.77 -7.57 3.88
CA THR A 106 0.08 -6.55 4.53
C THR A 106 -0.22 -6.35 6.00
N LEU A 107 -1.42 -6.71 6.48
CA LEU A 107 -1.66 -6.74 7.92
C LEU A 107 -0.70 -7.74 8.58
N PHE A 108 -0.37 -8.89 8.01
CA PHE A 108 0.52 -9.83 8.72
C PHE A 108 1.99 -9.37 8.81
N ASP A 109 2.37 -8.28 8.12
CA ASP A 109 3.68 -7.64 8.23
C ASP A 109 3.76 -6.77 9.50
N ARG A 110 4.28 -7.34 10.60
CA ARG A 110 4.46 -6.63 11.88
C ARG A 110 5.55 -5.58 11.81
N GLU A 111 6.58 -5.77 11.00
CA GLU A 111 7.74 -4.88 10.91
C GLU A 111 7.41 -3.59 10.15
N ALA A 112 6.75 -3.70 8.99
CA ALA A 112 6.29 -2.53 8.24
C ALA A 112 5.27 -1.71 9.06
N ARG A 113 4.41 -2.39 9.84
CA ARG A 113 3.48 -1.72 10.76
C ARG A 113 4.21 -1.00 11.89
N ALA A 114 5.25 -1.60 12.47
CA ALA A 114 6.07 -0.95 13.51
C ALA A 114 6.83 0.27 12.94
N ALA A 115 7.39 0.16 11.73
CA ALA A 115 8.11 1.23 11.06
C ALA A 115 7.19 2.34 10.49
N ARG A 116 5.88 2.10 10.38
CA ARG A 116 4.89 2.99 9.75
C ARG A 116 5.28 3.44 8.33
N THR A 117 5.97 2.59 7.58
CA THR A 117 6.39 2.86 6.20
C THR A 117 5.87 1.81 5.23
N VAL A 118 5.76 2.18 3.96
CA VAL A 118 5.37 1.26 2.87
C VAL A 118 6.56 1.08 1.95
N ARG A 119 6.85 -0.17 1.56
CA ARG A 119 7.90 -0.47 0.60
C ARG A 119 7.58 0.20 -0.73
N ARG A 120 8.55 0.92 -1.31
CA ARG A 120 8.37 1.68 -2.55
C ARG A 120 7.80 0.83 -3.70
N ALA A 121 8.22 -0.42 -3.81
CA ALA A 121 7.71 -1.35 -4.83
C ALA A 121 6.20 -1.64 -4.68
N TYR A 122 5.71 -1.78 -3.44
CA TYR A 122 4.28 -1.98 -3.18
C TYR A 122 3.47 -0.71 -3.53
N ALA A 123 3.97 0.48 -3.17
CA ALA A 123 3.31 1.73 -3.51
C ALA A 123 3.24 1.96 -5.02
N VAL A 124 4.33 1.73 -5.74
CA VAL A 124 4.37 1.88 -7.21
C VAL A 124 3.42 0.89 -7.89
N SER A 125 3.48 -0.39 -7.52
CA SER A 125 2.58 -1.41 -8.11
C SER A 125 1.11 -1.12 -7.82
N SER A 126 0.78 -0.62 -6.63
CA SER A 126 -0.58 -0.22 -6.28
C SER A 126 -1.07 0.97 -7.10
N ILE A 127 -0.24 2.01 -7.28
CA ILE A 127 -0.59 3.17 -8.12
C ILE A 127 -0.81 2.75 -9.58
N VAL A 128 0.06 1.90 -10.13
CA VAL A 128 -0.07 1.38 -11.50
C VAL A 128 -1.37 0.58 -11.64
N LEU A 129 -1.67 -0.27 -10.66
CA LEU A 129 -2.91 -1.04 -10.61
C LEU A 129 -4.14 -0.13 -10.60
N TRP A 130 -4.15 0.89 -9.75
CA TRP A 130 -5.27 1.82 -9.67
C TRP A 130 -5.48 2.59 -10.97
N ALA A 131 -4.40 3.12 -11.55
CA ALA A 131 -4.45 3.83 -12.82
C ALA A 131 -4.94 2.93 -13.96
N ALA A 132 -4.46 1.68 -14.02
CA ALA A 132 -4.89 0.71 -15.01
C ALA A 132 -6.39 0.39 -14.88
N LEU A 133 -6.91 0.20 -13.66
CA LEU A 133 -8.34 -0.04 -13.44
C LEU A 133 -9.22 1.15 -13.86
N VAL A 134 -8.78 2.38 -13.62
CA VAL A 134 -9.50 3.58 -14.10
C VAL A 134 -9.53 3.59 -15.64
N VAL A 135 -8.42 3.30 -16.29
CA VAL A 135 -8.37 3.25 -17.77
C VAL A 135 -9.23 2.09 -18.30
N CYS A 136 -9.25 0.93 -17.63
CA CYS A 136 -10.17 -0.15 -17.96
C CYS A 136 -11.63 0.30 -17.90
N ALA A 137 -12.03 1.04 -16.87
CA ALA A 137 -13.41 1.54 -16.73
C ALA A 137 -13.83 2.43 -17.92
N ILE A 138 -12.89 3.24 -18.43
CA ILE A 138 -13.12 4.17 -19.54
C ILE A 138 -13.14 3.42 -20.89
N ALA A 139 -12.25 2.43 -21.05
CA ALA A 139 -12.06 1.70 -22.30
C ALA A 139 -13.00 0.51 -22.49
N LEU A 140 -13.66 0.02 -21.43
CA LEU A 140 -14.55 -1.15 -21.46
C LEU A 140 -15.71 -0.92 -22.44
N PRO A 141 -15.78 -1.66 -23.55
CA PRO A 141 -16.94 -1.62 -24.45
C PRO A 141 -18.07 -2.49 -23.87
N ASP A 142 -19.31 -2.01 -23.95
CA ASP A 142 -20.51 -2.76 -23.58
C ASP A 142 -21.63 -2.46 -24.58
N ALA A 143 -22.44 -3.47 -24.87
CA ALA A 143 -23.62 -3.35 -25.72
C ALA A 143 -24.84 -3.15 -24.82
N GLY A 144 -25.47 -1.97 -24.93
CA GLY A 144 -26.77 -1.69 -24.34
C GLY A 144 -27.91 -2.28 -25.16
N ASP A 145 -29.13 -1.81 -24.89
CA ASP A 145 -30.35 -2.23 -25.60
C ASP A 145 -30.34 -1.84 -27.10
N SER A 146 -29.47 -0.90 -27.47
CA SER A 146 -29.24 -0.46 -28.85
C SER A 146 -28.49 -1.49 -29.72
N GLY A 147 -27.87 -2.50 -29.11
CA GLY A 147 -27.01 -3.47 -29.79
C GLY A 147 -25.65 -2.92 -30.24
N ALA A 148 -25.40 -1.62 -30.10
CA ALA A 148 -24.13 -1.00 -30.44
C ALA A 148 -23.16 -1.05 -29.24
N GLU A 149 -21.97 -1.63 -29.44
CA GLU A 149 -20.92 -1.61 -28.43
C GLU A 149 -20.34 -0.20 -28.29
N ARG A 150 -20.50 0.41 -27.10
CA ARG A 150 -19.94 1.74 -26.81
C ARG A 150 -19.20 1.74 -25.47
N SER A 151 -18.06 2.41 -25.44
CA SER A 151 -17.30 2.77 -24.23
C SER A 151 -17.28 4.29 -24.05
N ALA A 152 -16.91 4.76 -22.86
CA ALA A 152 -16.72 6.21 -22.63
C ALA A 152 -15.58 6.75 -23.52
N LEU A 153 -14.52 5.95 -23.71
CA LEU A 153 -13.43 6.30 -24.62
C LEU A 153 -13.93 6.53 -26.05
N MET A 154 -14.77 5.63 -26.57
CA MET A 154 -15.36 5.75 -27.90
C MET A 154 -16.28 6.98 -28.00
N ALA A 155 -17.06 7.26 -26.96
CA ALA A 155 -17.94 8.43 -26.91
C ALA A 155 -17.17 9.75 -27.00
N TRP A 156 -15.98 9.82 -26.41
CA TRP A 156 -15.18 11.05 -26.40
C TRP A 156 -14.27 11.20 -27.61
N THR A 157 -13.76 10.09 -28.15
CA THR A 157 -12.69 10.12 -29.16
C THR A 157 -13.14 9.69 -30.55
N ASN A 158 -14.37 9.18 -30.70
CA ASN A 158 -14.87 8.56 -31.93
C ASN A 158 -14.00 7.39 -32.43
N LEU A 159 -13.30 6.71 -31.52
CA LEU A 159 -12.53 5.52 -31.85
C LEU A 159 -13.44 4.35 -32.26
N PRO A 160 -12.98 3.46 -33.17
CA PRO A 160 -13.71 2.24 -33.49
C PRO A 160 -13.70 1.26 -32.30
N ALA A 161 -14.71 0.39 -32.23
CA ALA A 161 -14.86 -0.60 -31.15
C ALA A 161 -13.63 -1.52 -31.01
N SER A 162 -13.02 -1.92 -32.13
CA SER A 162 -11.82 -2.76 -32.15
C SER A 162 -10.63 -2.12 -31.43
N ALA A 163 -10.44 -0.80 -31.57
CA ALA A 163 -9.39 -0.07 -30.86
C ALA A 163 -9.68 0.01 -29.36
N SER A 164 -10.93 0.27 -28.97
CA SER A 164 -11.33 0.29 -27.55
C SER A 164 -11.13 -1.07 -26.88
N HIS A 165 -11.51 -2.17 -27.55
CA HIS A 165 -11.27 -3.55 -27.09
C HIS A 165 -9.79 -3.84 -26.90
N LEU A 166 -8.95 -3.45 -27.86
CA LEU A 166 -7.50 -3.66 -27.79
C LEU A 166 -6.88 -2.89 -26.62
N ILE A 167 -7.26 -1.61 -26.44
CA ILE A 167 -6.82 -0.79 -25.30
C ILE A 167 -7.27 -1.42 -23.99
N PHE A 168 -8.54 -1.80 -23.87
CA PHE A 168 -9.06 -2.45 -22.68
C PHE A 168 -8.28 -3.72 -22.34
N THR A 169 -8.03 -4.58 -23.33
CA THR A 169 -7.32 -5.86 -23.14
C THR A 169 -5.88 -5.65 -22.67
N LEU A 170 -5.14 -4.75 -23.31
CA LEU A 170 -3.76 -4.45 -22.92
C LEU A 170 -3.68 -3.85 -21.52
N VAL A 171 -4.58 -2.93 -21.19
CA VAL A 171 -4.60 -2.28 -19.87
C VAL A 171 -5.06 -3.27 -18.79
N ALA A 172 -6.01 -4.15 -19.09
CA ALA A 172 -6.42 -5.22 -18.18
C ALA A 172 -5.26 -6.19 -17.87
N LEU A 173 -4.42 -6.51 -18.87
CA LEU A 173 -3.21 -7.29 -18.65
C LEU A 173 -2.22 -6.55 -17.74
N VAL A 174 -2.02 -5.24 -17.95
CA VAL A 174 -1.19 -4.40 -17.07
C VAL A 174 -1.75 -4.40 -15.64
N ALA A 175 -3.07 -4.28 -15.47
CA ALA A 175 -3.72 -4.35 -14.16
C ALA A 175 -3.49 -5.72 -13.50
N ALA A 176 -3.64 -6.82 -14.23
CA ALA A 176 -3.37 -8.16 -13.71
C ALA A 176 -1.92 -8.33 -13.23
N VAL A 177 -0.95 -7.90 -14.05
CA VAL A 177 0.48 -7.94 -13.69
C VAL A 177 0.77 -7.05 -12.47
N ALA A 178 0.20 -5.85 -12.42
CA ALA A 178 0.36 -4.94 -11.29
C ALA A 178 -0.27 -5.51 -10.00
N TRP A 179 -1.40 -6.22 -10.09
CA TRP A 179 -2.00 -6.92 -8.97
C TRP A 179 -1.09 -8.03 -8.44
N VAL A 180 -0.52 -8.86 -9.33
CA VAL A 180 0.46 -9.90 -8.93
C VAL A 180 1.71 -9.28 -8.30
N ALA A 181 2.23 -8.19 -8.85
CA ALA A 181 3.36 -7.46 -8.27
C ALA A 181 3.03 -6.91 -6.86
N THR A 182 1.82 -6.39 -6.67
CA THR A 182 1.34 -5.89 -5.37
C THR A 182 1.22 -7.03 -4.36
N LEU A 183 0.68 -8.18 -4.78
CA LEU A 183 0.55 -9.35 -3.92
C LEU A 183 1.90 -9.95 -3.55
N THR A 184 2.80 -10.15 -4.52
CA THR A 184 4.14 -10.70 -4.27
C THR A 184 4.97 -9.82 -3.36
N THR A 185 4.89 -8.50 -3.51
CA THR A 185 5.57 -7.56 -2.60
C THR A 185 4.97 -7.58 -1.19
N ALA A 186 3.65 -7.76 -1.05
CA ALA A 186 3.00 -7.95 0.24
C ALA A 186 3.44 -9.26 0.92
N ILE A 187 3.46 -10.38 0.18
CA ILE A 187 3.90 -11.68 0.70
C ILE A 187 5.36 -11.64 1.16
N ARG A 188 6.26 -11.08 0.33
CA ARG A 188 7.68 -10.93 0.69
C ARG A 188 7.89 -10.09 1.95
N GLY A 189 7.04 -9.09 2.18
CA GLY A 189 7.04 -8.32 3.41
C GLY A 189 6.65 -9.16 4.62
N ALA A 190 5.66 -10.04 4.48
CA ALA A 190 5.18 -10.90 5.56
C ALA A 190 6.14 -12.08 5.88
N THR A 191 6.91 -12.58 4.91
CA THR A 191 7.74 -13.79 5.07
C THR A 191 9.18 -13.55 5.50
N HIS A 192 9.80 -12.42 5.14
CA HIS A 192 11.14 -12.08 5.61
C HIS A 192 11.11 -11.66 7.09
N ARG A 193 11.00 -12.63 7.99
CA ARG A 193 11.40 -12.50 9.39
C ARG A 193 12.92 -12.71 9.43
N HIS A 194 13.68 -11.73 9.93
CA HIS A 194 15.07 -11.99 10.27
C HIS A 194 15.13 -13.08 11.36
N PRO A 195 15.98 -14.12 11.21
CA PRO A 195 16.32 -14.97 12.35
C PRO A 195 17.02 -14.09 13.38
N GLY A 196 16.39 -13.97 14.56
CA GLY A 196 16.99 -13.36 15.73
C GLY A 196 18.08 -14.25 16.32
#